data_AF-X1QC57-F1
#
_entry.id   AF-X1QC57-F1
#
_cell.length_a   1.000
_cell.length_b   1.000
_cell.length_c   1.000
_cell.angle_alpha   90.00
_cell.angle_beta   90.00
_cell.angle_gamma   90.00
#
_symmetry.space_group_name_H-M   'P 1'
#
loop_
_entity.id
_entity.type
_entity.pdbx_description
1 polymer ?
#
loop_
_entity_poly.entity_id
_entity_poly.type
_entity_poly.pdbx_seq_one_letter_code
_entity_poly.pdbx_strand_id
1 'polypeptide(L)'
;KIPTIREDHKEVLEKVEYLIKNKIVKPYKTKWVAIKLLEGDKEITNIVKETVDEVTWKNVYGILSKHEDAFLSVACGRYDWIGRRTEEVIVRHMHRRRHPHAHNRLMGRLMRLPIVRRGMGQVTLTHFLDNIVTHPFWGFIVLICILGLIFWMTYSIGAPLQKILDKYLVQESSNLIMRKLAEFPDWFKGLIVDGVIGGAGTVLTFIPILLIFFFVFGFL
;
A
#
# COMPACT_ATOMS: atom_id res chain seq x y z
N LYS A 1 -15.94 0.88 -35.63
CA LYS A 1 -17.07 0.83 -34.67
C LYS A 1 -16.82 1.83 -33.54
N ILE A 2 -17.85 2.55 -33.09
CA ILE A 2 -17.81 3.39 -31.88
C ILE A 2 -17.58 2.45 -30.68
N PRO A 3 -16.77 2.80 -29.66
CA PRO A 3 -16.48 1.90 -28.56
C PRO A 3 -17.78 1.73 -27.76
N THR A 4 -18.30 0.51 -27.75
CA THR A 4 -19.39 0.11 -26.87
C THR A 4 -18.80 -0.34 -25.55
N ILE A 5 -19.35 0.19 -24.46
CA ILE A 5 -19.10 -0.29 -23.10
C ILE A 5 -19.33 -1.81 -23.08
N ARG A 6 -18.43 -2.55 -22.41
CA ARG A 6 -18.53 -4.01 -22.20
C ARG A 6 -19.93 -4.34 -21.66
N GLU A 7 -20.58 -5.41 -22.14
CA GLU A 7 -21.99 -5.68 -21.84
C GLU A 7 -22.28 -5.70 -20.32
N ASP A 8 -21.35 -6.23 -19.54
CA ASP A 8 -21.39 -6.33 -18.08
C ASP A 8 -21.57 -4.97 -17.35
N HIS A 9 -21.25 -3.83 -18.00
CA HIS A 9 -21.37 -2.50 -17.40
C HIS A 9 -22.47 -1.62 -18.00
N LYS A 10 -23.13 -2.08 -19.07
CA LYS A 10 -24.30 -1.37 -19.62
C LYS A 10 -25.48 -1.42 -18.67
N GLU A 11 -25.74 -2.58 -18.07
CA GLU A 11 -26.84 -2.73 -17.11
C GLU A 11 -26.65 -1.84 -15.88
N VAL A 12 -25.40 -1.71 -15.41
CA VAL A 12 -25.05 -0.84 -14.27
C VAL A 12 -25.26 0.63 -14.65
N LEU A 13 -24.79 1.03 -15.84
CA LEU A 13 -25.00 2.38 -16.36
C LEU A 13 -26.48 2.72 -16.47
N GLU A 14 -27.30 1.82 -17.01
CA GLU A 14 -28.74 2.03 -17.16
C GLU A 14 -29.44 2.15 -15.80
N LYS A 15 -29.07 1.32 -14.82
CA LYS A 15 -29.59 1.42 -13.44
C LYS A 15 -29.23 2.75 -12.78
N VAL A 16 -27.97 3.19 -12.89
CA VAL A 16 -27.51 4.47 -12.33
C VAL A 16 -28.18 5.64 -13.05
N GLU A 17 -28.27 5.60 -14.39
CA GLU A 17 -28.95 6.61 -15.20
C GLU A 17 -30.44 6.72 -14.84
N TYR A 18 -31.10 5.60 -14.57
CA TYR A 18 -32.49 5.57 -14.10
C TYR A 18 -32.67 6.24 -12.73
N LEU A 19 -31.80 5.93 -11.76
CA LEU A 19 -31.88 6.47 -10.40
C LEU A 19 -31.67 7.98 -10.33
N ILE A 20 -30.80 8.52 -11.18
CA ILE A 20 -30.48 9.95 -11.24
C ILE A 20 -31.32 10.72 -12.27
N LYS A 21 -32.25 10.02 -12.95
CA LYS A 21 -33.11 10.61 -13.99
C LYS A 21 -33.97 11.73 -13.38
N ASN A 22 -34.02 12.88 -14.06
CA ASN A 22 -34.74 14.10 -13.66
C ASN A 22 -34.25 14.79 -12.37
N LYS A 23 -33.19 14.30 -11.73
CA LYS A 23 -32.61 14.91 -10.51
C LYS A 23 -31.36 15.74 -10.77
N ILE A 24 -30.84 15.73 -12.00
CA ILE A 24 -29.63 16.45 -12.39
C ILE A 24 -29.99 17.83 -12.94
N VAL A 25 -29.32 18.86 -12.40
CA VAL A 25 -29.45 20.25 -12.87
C VAL A 25 -28.60 20.45 -14.13
N LYS A 26 -29.15 21.14 -15.14
CA LYS A 26 -28.40 21.55 -16.35
C LYS A 26 -27.17 22.38 -15.94
N PRO A 27 -26.01 22.23 -16.59
CA PRO A 27 -25.82 21.92 -18.02
C PRO A 27 -25.55 20.44 -18.37
N TYR A 28 -25.43 19.57 -17.38
CA TYR A 28 -24.95 18.20 -17.62
C TYR A 28 -26.06 17.25 -18.07
N LYS A 29 -25.74 16.40 -19.07
CA LYS A 29 -26.65 15.31 -19.49
C LYS A 29 -26.60 14.17 -18.48
N THR A 30 -27.76 13.61 -18.14
CA THR A 30 -27.90 12.49 -17.19
C THR A 30 -26.95 11.34 -17.47
N LYS A 31 -26.88 10.91 -18.75
CA LYS A 31 -25.97 9.86 -19.20
C LYS A 31 -24.49 10.19 -18.96
N TRP A 32 -24.08 11.44 -19.16
CA TRP A 32 -22.69 11.86 -18.95
C TRP A 32 -22.34 11.83 -17.45
N VAL A 33 -23.27 12.27 -16.59
CA VAL A 33 -23.11 12.21 -15.14
C VAL A 33 -23.06 10.76 -14.65
N ALA A 34 -23.92 9.87 -15.17
CA ALA A 34 -23.88 8.45 -14.84
C ALA A 34 -22.54 7.81 -15.21
N ILE A 35 -22.01 8.13 -16.40
CA ILE A 35 -20.68 7.69 -16.82
C ILE A 35 -19.61 8.25 -15.88
N LYS A 36 -19.70 9.53 -15.50
CA LYS A 36 -18.72 10.18 -14.62
C LYS A 36 -18.73 9.65 -13.19
N LEU A 37 -19.88 9.27 -12.67
CA LEU A 37 -20.02 8.57 -11.40
C LEU A 37 -19.38 7.18 -11.46
N LEU A 38 -19.58 6.45 -12.57
CA LEU A 38 -18.90 5.16 -12.77
C LEU A 38 -17.38 5.33 -12.91
N GLU A 39 -16.92 6.41 -13.56
CA GLU A 39 -15.51 6.82 -13.62
C GLU A 39 -14.98 7.38 -12.27
N GLY A 40 -15.78 7.37 -11.19
CA GLY A 40 -15.42 7.80 -9.83
C GLY A 40 -14.84 9.22 -9.75
N ASP A 41 -15.34 10.11 -10.61
CA ASP A 41 -15.00 11.51 -10.62
C ASP A 41 -15.45 12.17 -9.31
N LYS A 42 -14.49 12.65 -8.51
CA LYS A 42 -14.74 13.20 -7.16
C LYS A 42 -15.60 14.46 -7.21
N GLU A 43 -15.44 15.28 -8.25
CA GLU A 43 -16.17 16.53 -8.40
C GLU A 43 -17.64 16.25 -8.72
N ILE A 44 -17.88 15.36 -9.69
CA ILE A 44 -19.24 14.94 -10.05
C ILE A 44 -19.92 14.17 -8.90
N THR A 45 -19.16 13.36 -8.17
CA THR A 45 -19.66 12.64 -6.99
C THR A 45 -20.21 13.59 -5.93
N ASN A 46 -19.47 14.67 -5.62
CA ASN A 46 -19.91 15.67 -4.66
C ASN A 46 -21.14 16.42 -5.17
N ILE A 47 -21.14 16.85 -6.44
CA ILE A 47 -22.28 17.54 -7.06
C ILE A 47 -23.55 16.67 -6.97
N VAL A 48 -23.45 15.39 -7.30
CA VAL A 48 -24.61 14.48 -7.27
C VAL A 48 -25.06 14.22 -5.84
N LYS A 49 -24.13 14.06 -4.89
CA LYS A 49 -24.47 13.89 -3.47
C LYS A 49 -25.21 15.12 -2.89
N GLU A 50 -24.87 16.32 -3.34
CA GLU A 50 -25.52 17.56 -2.92
C GLU A 50 -26.87 17.78 -3.60
N THR A 51 -27.03 17.28 -4.83
CA THR A 51 -28.24 17.51 -5.64
C THR A 51 -29.34 16.48 -5.36
N VAL A 52 -28.96 15.26 -4.97
CA VAL A 52 -29.86 14.11 -4.88
C VAL A 52 -30.19 13.78 -3.42
N ASP A 53 -31.41 13.31 -3.14
CA ASP A 53 -31.82 12.87 -1.81
C ASP A 53 -30.96 11.72 -1.26
N GLU A 54 -30.84 11.67 0.06
CA GLU A 54 -29.96 10.73 0.78
C GLU A 54 -30.32 9.26 0.50
N VAL A 55 -31.60 8.95 0.30
CA VAL A 55 -32.09 7.60 -0.03
C VAL A 55 -31.63 7.18 -1.43
N THR A 56 -31.78 8.05 -2.42
CA THR A 56 -31.32 7.78 -3.79
C THR A 56 -29.80 7.72 -3.85
N TRP A 57 -29.08 8.60 -3.14
CA TRP A 57 -27.62 8.54 -3.04
C TRP A 57 -27.14 7.21 -2.46
N LYS A 58 -27.78 6.70 -1.39
CA LYS A 58 -27.45 5.40 -0.79
C LYS A 58 -27.62 4.24 -1.77
N ASN A 59 -28.67 4.29 -2.60
CA ASN A 59 -28.90 3.28 -3.63
C ASN A 59 -27.85 3.34 -4.75
N VAL A 60 -27.51 4.55 -5.22
CA VAL A 60 -26.46 4.75 -6.22
C VAL A 60 -25.10 4.29 -5.67
N TYR A 61 -24.73 4.72 -4.47
CA TYR A 61 -23.48 4.33 -3.81
C TYR A 61 -23.41 2.81 -3.59
N GLY A 62 -24.52 2.16 -3.21
CA GLY A 62 -24.57 0.70 -3.07
C GLY A 62 -24.34 -0.06 -4.38
N ILE A 63 -24.77 0.50 -5.52
CA ILE A 63 -24.48 -0.05 -6.85
C ILE A 63 -23.01 0.20 -7.23
N LEU A 64 -22.50 1.41 -7.00
CA LEU A 64 -21.11 1.77 -7.31
C LEU A 64 -20.11 0.95 -6.48
N SER A 65 -20.35 0.79 -5.18
CA SER A 65 -19.52 0.00 -4.27
C SER A 65 -19.49 -1.49 -4.62
N LYS A 66 -20.58 -2.06 -5.15
CA LYS A 66 -20.59 -3.46 -5.63
C LYS A 66 -19.89 -3.64 -6.97
N HIS A 67 -19.62 -2.56 -7.68
CA HIS A 67 -19.06 -2.55 -9.03
C HIS A 67 -17.84 -1.63 -9.12
N GLU A 68 -16.94 -1.66 -8.12
CA GLU A 68 -15.66 -0.94 -8.17
C GLU A 68 -14.82 -1.33 -9.41
N ASP A 69 -14.99 -2.55 -9.94
CA ASP A 69 -14.37 -2.98 -11.21
C ASP A 69 -14.93 -2.30 -12.47
N ALA A 70 -16.14 -1.72 -12.40
CA ALA A 70 -16.75 -0.96 -13.50
C ALA A 70 -16.04 0.39 -13.74
N PHE A 71 -15.42 0.95 -12.70
CA PHE A 71 -14.59 2.14 -12.79
C PHE A 71 -13.41 1.92 -13.75
N LEU A 72 -12.72 0.79 -13.59
CA LEU A 72 -11.56 0.46 -14.41
C LEU A 72 -11.95 0.19 -15.88
N SER A 73 -13.08 -0.48 -16.11
CA SER A 73 -13.47 -0.92 -17.45
C SER A 73 -13.99 0.22 -18.34
N VAL A 74 -14.69 1.21 -17.77
CA VAL A 74 -15.20 2.38 -18.50
C VAL A 74 -14.06 3.33 -18.86
N ALA A 75 -13.12 3.58 -17.93
CA ALA A 75 -11.95 4.42 -18.18
C ALA A 75 -10.99 3.78 -19.20
N CYS A 76 -10.64 2.49 -19.03
CA CYS A 76 -9.78 1.76 -19.97
C CYS A 76 -10.37 1.71 -21.38
N GLY A 77 -11.68 1.51 -21.52
CA GLY A 77 -12.36 1.46 -22.82
C GLY A 77 -12.20 2.75 -23.65
N ARG A 78 -12.10 3.92 -23.01
CA ARG A 78 -11.93 5.22 -23.67
C ARG A 78 -10.49 5.42 -24.16
N TYR A 79 -9.50 5.14 -23.32
CA TYR A 79 -8.08 5.27 -23.70
C TYR A 79 -7.70 4.27 -24.79
N ASP A 80 -8.19 3.03 -24.71
CA ASP A 80 -7.97 2.03 -25.75
C ASP A 80 -8.58 2.44 -27.08
N TRP A 81 -9.74 3.11 -27.07
CA TRP A 81 -10.33 3.62 -28.31
C TRP A 81 -9.53 4.79 -28.89
N ILE A 82 -9.09 5.73 -28.06
CA ILE A 82 -8.23 6.84 -28.51
C ILE A 82 -6.94 6.28 -29.11
N GLY A 83 -6.28 5.35 -28.41
CA GLY A 83 -5.07 4.68 -28.88
C GLY A 83 -5.26 4.02 -30.24
N ARG A 84 -6.29 3.17 -30.38
CA ARG A 84 -6.62 2.52 -31.67
C ARG A 84 -6.90 3.52 -32.78
N ARG A 85 -7.63 4.60 -32.50
CA ARG A 85 -7.92 5.63 -33.51
C ARG A 85 -6.69 6.41 -33.92
N THR A 86 -5.83 6.77 -32.97
CA THR A 86 -4.56 7.44 -33.29
C THR A 86 -3.65 6.52 -34.09
N GLU A 87 -3.59 5.23 -33.77
CA GLU A 87 -2.83 4.23 -34.52
C GLU A 87 -3.37 4.06 -35.94
N GLU A 88 -4.69 3.90 -36.11
CA GLU A 88 -5.35 3.82 -37.41
C GLU A 88 -5.06 5.05 -38.29
N VAL A 89 -5.11 6.26 -37.70
CA VAL A 89 -4.85 7.52 -38.41
C VAL A 89 -3.38 7.65 -38.77
N ILE A 90 -2.47 7.31 -37.87
CA ILE A 90 -1.03 7.33 -38.12
C ILE A 90 -0.67 6.34 -39.23
N VAL A 91 -1.15 5.09 -39.15
CA VAL A 91 -0.92 4.06 -40.17
C VAL A 91 -1.49 4.49 -41.52
N ARG A 92 -2.71 5.04 -41.54
CA ARG A 92 -3.36 5.53 -42.76
C ARG A 92 -2.65 6.74 -43.36
N HIS A 93 -2.18 7.67 -42.54
CA HIS A 93 -1.43 8.85 -42.99
C HIS A 93 -0.03 8.47 -43.50
N MET A 94 0.63 7.49 -42.86
CA MET A 94 1.93 6.98 -43.30
C MET A 94 1.85 6.24 -44.64
N HIS A 95 0.77 5.51 -44.93
CA HIS A 95 0.57 4.87 -46.24
C HIS A 95 0.48 5.86 -47.42
N ARG A 96 0.22 7.15 -47.18
CA ARG A 96 0.23 8.18 -48.25
C ARG A 96 1.61 8.70 -48.62
N ARG A 97 2.67 8.45 -47.83
CA ARG A 97 4.05 8.89 -48.17
C ARG A 97 4.89 7.74 -48.73
N ARG A 98 5.42 7.97 -49.93
CA ARG A 98 5.94 6.99 -50.89
C ARG A 98 7.44 6.70 -50.66
N HIS A 99 7.83 6.05 -49.54
CA HIS A 99 9.24 5.64 -49.34
C HIS A 99 9.38 4.24 -48.69
N PRO A 100 9.56 3.17 -49.49
CA PRO A 100 9.46 1.78 -49.02
C PRO A 100 10.66 1.22 -48.23
N HIS A 101 11.87 1.82 -48.30
CA HIS A 101 13.09 1.17 -47.75
C HIS A 101 13.59 1.72 -46.41
N ALA A 102 13.31 2.97 -46.05
CA ALA A 102 13.56 3.48 -44.69
C ALA A 102 12.51 2.99 -43.67
N HIS A 103 11.43 2.40 -44.19
CA HIS A 103 10.16 2.09 -43.52
C HIS A 103 10.27 0.93 -42.50
N ASN A 104 10.78 -0.23 -42.89
CA ASN A 104 10.81 -1.42 -42.01
C ASN A 104 11.73 -1.23 -40.80
N ARG A 105 12.77 -0.39 -40.93
CA ARG A 105 13.76 -0.15 -39.88
C ARG A 105 13.20 0.74 -38.77
N LEU A 106 12.43 1.77 -39.14
CA LEU A 106 11.75 2.66 -38.18
C LEU A 106 10.56 1.98 -37.53
N MET A 107 9.78 1.20 -38.28
CA MET A 107 8.61 0.50 -37.73
C MET A 107 9.01 -0.55 -36.69
N GLY A 108 10.04 -1.35 -36.98
CA GLY A 108 10.58 -2.31 -36.01
C GLY A 108 11.17 -1.63 -34.78
N ARG A 109 11.62 -0.37 -34.87
CA ARG A 109 12.17 0.38 -33.74
C ARG A 109 11.08 1.05 -32.91
N LEU A 110 10.05 1.61 -33.55
CA LEU A 110 8.90 2.24 -32.88
C LEU A 110 7.98 1.22 -32.22
N MET A 111 7.72 0.06 -32.84
CA MET A 111 6.94 -1.03 -32.23
C MET A 111 7.66 -1.69 -31.04
N ARG A 112 9.00 -1.56 -30.97
CA ARG A 112 9.81 -2.03 -29.84
C ARG A 112 9.95 -1.00 -28.73
N LEU A 113 9.49 0.24 -28.94
CA LEU A 113 9.43 1.18 -27.82
C LEU A 113 8.37 0.66 -26.86
N PRO A 114 8.74 0.37 -25.61
CA PRO A 114 7.76 -0.02 -24.61
C PRO A 114 6.76 1.12 -24.48
N ILE A 115 5.53 0.90 -24.96
CA ILE A 115 4.41 1.77 -24.66
C ILE A 115 4.21 1.62 -23.16
N VAL A 116 4.65 2.64 -22.41
CA VAL A 116 4.43 2.72 -20.97
C VAL A 116 2.93 2.88 -20.76
N ARG A 117 2.21 1.75 -20.76
CA ARG A 117 0.85 1.68 -20.22
C ARG A 117 1.02 1.87 -18.72
N ARG A 118 0.76 3.09 -18.23
CA ARG A 118 0.51 3.28 -16.80
C ARG A 118 -0.77 2.50 -16.49
N GLY A 119 -0.61 1.25 -16.04
CA GLY A 119 -1.70 0.48 -15.48
C GLY A 119 -2.21 1.24 -14.27
N MET A 120 -3.39 1.86 -14.37
CA MET A 120 -4.08 2.36 -13.19
C MET A 120 -4.53 1.12 -12.42
N GLY A 121 -3.90 0.92 -11.27
CA GLY A 121 -4.04 -0.26 -10.43
C GLY A 121 -5.49 -0.52 -10.05
N GLN A 122 -5.84 -1.81 -9.99
CA GLN A 122 -7.10 -2.26 -9.47
C GLN A 122 -7.25 -1.71 -8.04
N VAL A 123 -8.37 -1.06 -7.76
CA VAL A 123 -8.69 -0.52 -6.43
C VAL A 123 -9.18 -1.67 -5.57
N THR A 124 -8.29 -2.64 -5.33
CA THR A 124 -8.51 -3.76 -4.41
C THR A 124 -8.45 -3.19 -2.97
N LEU A 125 -8.96 -3.91 -1.96
CA LEU A 125 -8.95 -3.52 -0.52
C LEU A 125 -7.64 -2.86 -0.02
N THR A 126 -6.53 -3.14 -0.69
CA THR A 126 -5.28 -2.36 -0.72
C THR A 126 -5.46 -0.84 -0.65
N HIS A 127 -6.43 -0.24 -1.36
CA HIS A 127 -6.55 1.22 -1.49
C HIS A 127 -7.11 1.92 -0.24
N PHE A 128 -7.93 1.23 0.57
CA PHE A 128 -8.38 1.75 1.88
C PHE A 128 -7.28 1.61 2.93
N LEU A 129 -6.58 0.46 2.92
CA LEU A 129 -5.41 0.24 3.77
C LEU A 129 -4.31 1.27 3.44
N ASP A 130 -4.04 1.51 2.15
CA ASP A 130 -3.09 2.54 1.70
C ASP A 130 -3.49 3.91 2.21
N ASN A 131 -4.76 4.29 2.12
CA ASN A 131 -5.19 5.62 2.56
C ASN A 131 -5.09 5.82 4.08
N ILE A 132 -5.17 4.77 4.88
CA ILE A 132 -4.94 4.82 6.34
C ILE A 132 -3.44 4.79 6.66
N VAL A 133 -2.69 3.91 6.00
CA VAL A 133 -1.26 3.71 6.26
C VAL A 133 -0.41 4.86 5.72
N THR A 134 -0.80 5.51 4.62
CA THR A 134 -0.07 6.65 4.02
C THR A 134 -0.56 8.02 4.49
N HIS A 135 -1.59 8.09 5.35
CA HIS A 135 -2.03 9.36 5.90
C HIS A 135 -1.00 9.88 6.94
N PRO A 136 -0.57 11.15 6.89
CA PRO A 136 0.53 11.69 7.71
C PRO A 136 0.41 11.44 9.22
N PHE A 137 -0.83 11.43 9.74
CA PHE A 137 -1.11 11.20 11.16
C PHE A 137 -1.41 9.73 11.49
N TRP A 138 -2.20 9.04 10.67
CA TRP A 138 -2.60 7.66 10.94
C TRP A 138 -1.47 6.66 10.65
N GLY A 139 -0.63 6.95 9.65
CA GLY A 139 0.58 6.18 9.38
C GLY A 139 1.54 6.19 10.57
N PHE A 140 1.70 7.33 11.25
CA PHE A 140 2.53 7.43 12.45
C PHE A 140 1.96 6.60 13.63
N ILE A 141 0.64 6.63 13.82
CA ILE A 141 -0.02 5.80 14.84
C ILE A 141 0.18 4.31 14.56
N VAL A 142 -0.04 3.88 13.31
CA VAL A 142 0.14 2.49 12.90
C VAL A 142 1.60 2.06 13.05
N LEU A 143 2.55 2.91 12.68
CA LEU A 143 3.98 2.66 12.87
C LEU A 143 4.32 2.44 14.34
N ILE A 144 3.87 3.33 15.24
CA ILE A 144 4.09 3.19 16.68
C ILE A 144 3.43 1.91 17.20
N CYS A 145 2.23 1.58 16.75
CA CYS A 145 1.54 0.37 17.17
C CYS A 145 2.32 -0.90 16.75
N ILE A 146 2.79 -0.98 15.50
CA ILE A 146 3.56 -2.12 15.01
C ILE A 146 4.90 -2.21 15.75
N LEU A 147 5.63 -1.11 15.86
CA LEU A 147 6.91 -1.05 16.58
C LEU A 147 6.73 -1.42 18.06
N GLY A 148 5.69 -0.89 18.69
CA GLY A 148 5.32 -1.20 20.07
C GLY A 148 4.98 -2.68 20.26
N LEU A 149 4.27 -3.29 19.30
CA LEU A 149 3.96 -4.71 19.33
C LEU A 149 5.22 -5.57 19.21
N ILE A 150 6.15 -5.21 18.33
CA ILE A 150 7.45 -5.89 18.20
C ILE A 150 8.24 -5.80 19.51
N PHE A 151 8.35 -4.60 20.10
CA PHE A 151 9.05 -4.42 21.37
C PHE A 151 8.37 -5.19 22.50
N TRP A 152 7.05 -5.13 22.60
CA TRP A 152 6.30 -5.86 23.61
C TRP A 152 6.55 -7.37 23.53
N MET A 153 6.47 -7.93 22.31
CA MET A 153 6.74 -9.35 22.08
C MET A 153 8.19 -9.72 22.41
N THR A 154 9.14 -8.88 21.99
CA THR A 154 10.57 -9.05 22.25
C THR A 154 10.87 -9.05 23.75
N TYR A 155 10.38 -8.05 24.49
CA TYR A 155 10.64 -7.94 25.93
C TYR A 155 9.87 -8.98 26.75
N SER A 156 8.69 -9.39 26.31
CA SER A 156 7.90 -10.42 27.00
C SER A 156 8.65 -11.75 27.10
N ILE A 157 9.47 -12.08 26.10
CA ILE A 157 10.23 -13.34 26.04
C ILE A 157 11.70 -13.09 26.43
N GLY A 158 12.30 -12.01 25.93
CA GLY A 158 13.69 -11.68 26.13
C GLY A 158 14.04 -11.29 27.57
N ALA A 159 13.17 -10.55 28.27
CA ALA A 159 13.45 -10.13 29.64
C ALA A 159 13.52 -11.30 30.65
N PRO A 160 12.63 -12.31 30.60
CA PRO A 160 12.80 -13.53 31.38
C PRO A 160 14.14 -14.24 31.12
N LEU A 161 14.53 -14.42 29.86
CA LEU A 161 15.80 -15.07 29.50
C LEU A 161 17.00 -14.24 29.98
N GLN A 162 16.94 -12.91 29.84
CA GLN A 162 17.95 -11.99 30.33
C GLN A 162 18.13 -12.16 31.85
N LYS A 163 17.05 -12.21 32.63
CA LYS A 163 17.09 -12.38 34.09
C LYS A 163 17.70 -13.73 34.50
N ILE A 164 17.42 -14.80 33.75
CA ILE A 164 18.03 -16.11 34.00
C ILE A 164 19.53 -16.03 33.79
N LEU A 165 19.98 -15.45 32.68
CA LEU A 165 21.41 -15.29 32.39
C LEU A 165 22.10 -14.36 33.39
N ASP A 166 21.45 -13.28 33.82
CA ASP A 166 22.00 -12.39 34.84
C ASP A 166 22.22 -13.15 36.15
N LYS A 167 21.22 -13.90 36.59
CA LYS A 167 21.31 -14.70 37.82
C LYS A 167 22.39 -15.78 37.74
N TYR A 168 22.34 -16.64 36.71
CA TYR A 168 23.22 -17.82 36.65
C TYR A 168 24.61 -17.55 36.09
N LEU A 169 24.75 -16.58 35.20
CA LEU A 169 26.00 -16.31 34.50
C LEU A 169 26.75 -15.16 35.14
N VAL A 170 26.07 -14.06 35.52
CA VAL A 170 26.73 -12.87 36.08
C VAL A 170 26.86 -12.99 37.60
N GLN A 171 25.74 -13.18 38.33
CA GLN A 171 25.74 -13.16 39.79
C GLN A 171 26.49 -14.37 40.39
N GLU A 172 26.28 -15.59 39.87
CA GLU A 172 27.03 -16.76 40.35
C GLU A 172 28.54 -16.66 40.05
N SER A 173 28.92 -16.18 38.86
CA SER A 173 30.34 -16.01 38.50
C SER A 173 31.02 -14.95 39.36
N SER A 174 30.32 -13.84 39.61
CA SER A 174 30.73 -12.80 40.55
C SER A 174 30.95 -13.38 41.96
N ASN A 175 29.99 -14.15 42.47
CA ASN A 175 30.08 -14.77 43.79
C ASN A 175 31.24 -15.77 43.92
N LEU A 176 31.48 -16.60 42.90
CA LEU A 176 32.61 -17.55 42.88
C LEU A 176 33.96 -16.82 42.89
N ILE A 177 34.07 -15.73 42.11
CA ILE A 177 35.30 -14.95 42.03
C ILE A 177 35.52 -14.17 43.31
N MET A 178 34.49 -13.56 43.91
CA MET A 178 34.60 -12.94 45.24
C MET A 178 35.10 -13.90 46.31
N ARG A 179 34.64 -15.17 46.31
CA ARG A 179 35.09 -16.18 47.28
C ARG A 179 36.55 -16.58 47.05
N LYS A 180 36.99 -16.71 45.79
CA LYS A 180 38.40 -17.02 45.46
C LYS A 180 39.35 -15.84 45.70
N LEU A 181 38.85 -14.60 45.61
CA LEU A 181 39.63 -13.39 45.75
C LEU A 181 39.53 -12.79 47.17
N ALA A 182 39.08 -13.55 48.17
CA ALA A 182 38.82 -13.06 49.52
C ALA A 182 40.03 -12.37 50.18
N GLU A 183 41.25 -12.78 49.83
CA GLU A 183 42.52 -12.26 50.39
C GLU A 183 43.03 -10.99 49.70
N PHE A 184 42.40 -10.54 48.61
CA PHE A 184 42.85 -9.36 47.85
C PHE A 184 42.23 -8.04 48.33
N PRO A 185 42.89 -6.89 48.07
CA PRO A 185 42.35 -5.56 48.37
C PRO A 185 41.01 -5.27 47.69
N ASP A 186 40.15 -4.50 48.36
CA ASP A 186 38.76 -4.24 47.90
C ASP A 186 38.69 -3.53 46.55
N TRP A 187 39.62 -2.61 46.25
CA TRP A 187 39.66 -1.93 44.96
C TRP A 187 39.90 -2.88 43.78
N PHE A 188 40.67 -3.96 43.99
CA PHE A 188 40.98 -4.95 42.97
C PHE A 188 39.80 -5.89 42.74
N LYS A 189 39.11 -6.27 43.83
CA LYS A 189 37.86 -7.05 43.76
C LYS A 189 36.78 -6.29 42.98
N GLY A 190 36.54 -5.01 43.30
CA GLY A 190 35.55 -4.19 42.60
C GLY A 190 35.88 -4.01 41.10
N LEU A 191 37.16 -3.85 40.75
CA LEU A 191 37.56 -3.73 39.34
C LEU A 191 37.21 -4.98 38.51
N ILE A 192 37.47 -6.17 39.06
CA ILE A 192 37.19 -7.42 38.36
C ILE A 192 35.70 -7.76 38.41
N VAL A 193 35.09 -7.66 39.58
CA VAL A 193 33.70 -8.09 39.80
C VAL A 193 32.71 -7.12 39.19
N ASP A 194 32.76 -5.85 39.55
CA ASP A 194 31.81 -4.86 39.06
C ASP A 194 32.21 -4.33 37.68
N GLY A 195 33.52 -4.15 37.45
CA GLY A 195 34.04 -3.65 36.18
C GLY A 195 33.97 -4.68 35.06
N VAL A 196 34.73 -5.77 35.18
CA VAL A 196 34.85 -6.76 34.09
C VAL A 196 33.64 -7.67 34.01
N ILE A 197 33.28 -8.34 35.11
CA ILE A 197 32.19 -9.33 35.11
C ILE A 197 30.83 -8.63 35.02
N GLY A 198 30.61 -7.57 35.80
CA GLY A 198 29.41 -6.75 35.71
C GLY A 198 29.24 -6.16 34.31
N GLY A 199 30.28 -5.49 33.78
CA GLY A 199 30.24 -4.91 32.44
C GLY A 199 30.01 -5.93 31.32
N ALA A 200 30.83 -6.98 31.25
CA ALA A 200 30.69 -8.02 30.23
C ALA A 200 29.38 -8.81 30.39
N GLY A 201 28.96 -9.08 31.63
CA GLY A 201 27.71 -9.73 31.96
C GLY A 201 26.51 -8.93 31.48
N THR A 202 26.53 -7.60 31.65
CA THR A 202 25.46 -6.73 31.18
C THR A 202 25.29 -6.86 29.66
N VAL A 203 26.39 -6.80 28.89
CA VAL A 203 26.33 -6.96 27.42
C VAL A 203 25.87 -8.37 27.02
N LEU A 204 26.39 -9.41 27.68
CA LEU A 204 26.07 -10.80 27.35
C LEU A 204 24.59 -11.12 27.60
N THR A 205 24.01 -10.57 28.67
CA THR A 205 22.60 -10.79 29.01
C THR A 205 21.63 -10.09 28.04
N PHE A 206 22.09 -9.15 27.22
CA PHE A 206 21.28 -8.54 26.15
C PHE A 206 21.18 -9.41 24.88
N ILE A 207 22.06 -10.39 24.68
CA ILE A 207 22.06 -11.25 23.48
C ILE A 207 20.71 -11.91 23.21
N PRO A 208 20.02 -12.54 24.20
CA PRO A 208 18.70 -13.14 23.96
C PRO A 208 17.67 -12.14 23.45
N ILE A 209 17.66 -10.92 24.00
CA ILE A 209 16.76 -9.85 23.58
C ILE A 209 17.04 -9.45 22.13
N LEU A 210 18.31 -9.30 21.76
CA LEU A 210 18.68 -8.97 20.38
C LEU A 210 18.32 -10.09 19.40
N LEU A 211 18.58 -11.36 19.76
CA LEU A 211 18.23 -12.49 18.92
C LEU A 211 16.72 -12.58 18.67
N ILE A 212 15.91 -12.41 19.71
CA ILE A 212 14.45 -12.42 19.59
C ILE A 212 13.98 -11.21 18.77
N PHE A 213 14.56 -10.03 19.00
CA PHE A 213 14.24 -8.83 18.24
C PHE A 213 14.47 -9.03 16.74
N PHE A 214 15.66 -9.50 16.35
CA PHE A 214 15.98 -9.77 14.94
C PHE A 214 15.12 -10.89 14.35
N PHE A 215 14.77 -11.91 15.14
CA PHE A 215 13.88 -12.97 14.69
C PHE A 215 12.45 -12.47 14.40
N VAL A 216 11.87 -11.71 15.34
CA VAL A 216 10.53 -11.12 15.17
C VAL A 216 10.53 -10.10 14.03
N PHE A 217 11.57 -9.28 13.93
CA PHE A 217 11.71 -8.29 12.85
C PHE A 217 11.87 -8.95 11.47
N GLY A 218 12.62 -10.06 11.37
CA GLY A 218 12.84 -10.75 10.10
C GLY A 218 11.64 -11.58 9.62
N PHE A 219 10.69 -11.91 10.51
CA PHE A 219 9.47 -12.63 10.14
C PHE A 219 8.34 -11.72 9.62
N LEU A 220 8.39 -10.43 9.97
CA LEU A 220 7.40 -9.41 9.57
C LEU A 220 7.74 -8.85 8.18
#